data_AF-A0A9E4CBB7-F1
#
_entry.id   AF-A0A9E4CBB7-F1
#
_cell.length_a   1.000
_cell.length_b   1.000
_cell.length_c   1.000
_cell.angle_alpha   90.00
_cell.angle_beta   90.00
_cell.angle_gamma   90.00
#
_symmetry.space_group_name_H-M   'P 1'
#
loop_
_entity.id
_entity.type
_entity.pdbx_description
1 polymer ?
#
loop_
_entity_poly.entity_id
_entity_poly.type
_entity_poly.pdbx_seq_one_letter_code
_entity_poly.pdbx_strand_id
1 'polypeptide(L)'
;MRKEKLSGTLEEQCEFLYQLAQEKLADGNYSGAYHALKEILRHVPDYKEAPQLLAHVQQKKSEQRKLLLMGLLGAVLFTGFGTLIQLSNDLIFILLAIVGAVVGFVVGSLLFGQRGSKQQVV
;
A
#
# COMPACT_ATOMS: atom_id res chain seq x y z
N MET A 1 -21.22 4.45 -7.52
CA MET A 1 -20.86 3.36 -8.46
C MET A 1 -22.12 2.61 -8.84
N ARG A 2 -22.42 2.55 -10.14
CA ARG A 2 -23.55 1.78 -10.68
C ARG A 2 -23.25 0.30 -10.46
N LYS A 3 -24.06 -0.40 -9.67
CA LYS A 3 -23.98 -1.86 -9.53
C LYS A 3 -24.63 -2.47 -10.77
N GLU A 4 -23.98 -2.36 -11.92
CA GLU A 4 -24.35 -3.22 -13.04
C GLU A 4 -24.06 -4.64 -12.57
N LYS A 5 -25.13 -5.45 -12.48
CA LYS A 5 -24.98 -6.87 -12.22
C LYS A 5 -24.08 -7.39 -13.33
N LEU A 6 -22.98 -8.03 -12.96
CA LEU A 6 -22.14 -8.84 -13.83
C LEU A 6 -22.99 -9.99 -14.38
N SER A 7 -23.87 -9.71 -15.34
CA SER A 7 -24.71 -10.68 -16.03
C SER A 7 -24.02 -11.01 -17.34
N GLY A 8 -23.06 -11.92 -17.24
CA GLY A 8 -22.22 -12.38 -18.34
C GLY A 8 -21.54 -13.70 -17.98
N THR A 9 -20.89 -14.34 -18.95
CA THR A 9 -20.13 -15.57 -18.74
C THR A 9 -18.96 -15.36 -17.77
N LEU A 10 -18.37 -16.44 -17.25
CA LEU A 10 -17.21 -16.35 -16.36
C LEU A 10 -16.05 -15.59 -17.04
N GLU A 11 -15.82 -15.81 -18.34
CA GLU A 11 -14.83 -15.05 -19.12
C GLU A 11 -15.14 -13.54 -19.15
N GLU A 12 -16.38 -13.13 -19.40
CA GLU A 12 -16.78 -11.71 -19.47
C GLU A 12 -16.57 -11.01 -18.12
N GLN A 13 -16.85 -11.72 -17.03
CA GLN A 13 -16.63 -11.20 -15.68
C GLN A 13 -15.13 -11.06 -15.38
N CYS A 14 -14.31 -12.03 -15.77
CA CYS A 14 -12.87 -11.95 -15.63
C CYS A 14 -12.28 -10.82 -16.49
N GLU A 15 -12.80 -10.61 -17.71
CA GLU A 15 -12.39 -9.53 -18.59
C GLU A 15 -12.71 -8.17 -17.99
N PHE A 16 -13.94 -7.98 -17.50
CA PHE A 16 -14.34 -6.76 -16.81
C PHE A 16 -13.46 -6.46 -15.60
N LEU A 17 -13.21 -7.47 -14.75
CA LEU A 17 -12.34 -7.31 -13.58
C LEU A 17 -10.90 -7.00 -13.99
N TYR A 18 -10.43 -7.56 -15.10
CA TYR A 18 -9.09 -7.31 -15.61
C TYR A 18 -8.93 -5.87 -16.10
N GLN A 19 -9.90 -5.37 -16.87
CA GLN A 19 -9.93 -3.97 -17.30
C GLN A 19 -10.02 -3.02 -16.10
N LEU A 20 -10.91 -3.32 -15.14
CA LEU A 20 -11.01 -2.54 -13.91
C LEU A 20 -9.69 -2.53 -13.13
N ALA A 21 -8.97 -3.65 -13.07
CA ALA A 21 -7.67 -3.71 -12.41
C ALA A 21 -6.63 -2.81 -13.10
N GLN A 22 -6.61 -2.78 -14.44
CA GLN A 22 -5.73 -1.92 -15.22
C GLN A 22 -6.06 -0.44 -15.01
N GLU A 23 -7.34 -0.07 -15.02
CA GLU A 23 -7.77 1.30 -14.70
C GLU A 23 -7.32 1.70 -13.28
N LYS A 24 -7.54 0.82 -12.29
CA LYS A 24 -7.13 1.07 -10.91
C LYS A 24 -5.60 1.19 -10.77
N LEU A 25 -4.85 0.46 -11.58
CA LEU A 25 -3.38 0.61 -11.66
C LEU A 25 -2.97 1.96 -12.24
N ALA A 26 -3.60 2.39 -13.33
CA ALA A 26 -3.37 3.70 -13.93
C ALA A 26 -3.70 4.84 -12.95
N ASP A 27 -4.74 4.67 -12.14
CA ASP A 27 -5.12 5.60 -11.06
C ASP A 27 -4.15 5.57 -9.85
N GLY A 28 -3.16 4.67 -9.81
CA GLY A 28 -2.32 4.44 -8.63
C GLY A 28 -3.04 3.77 -7.45
N ASN A 29 -4.26 3.28 -7.65
CA ASN A 29 -5.06 2.57 -6.66
C ASN A 29 -4.70 1.07 -6.62
N TYR A 30 -3.52 0.78 -6.07
CA TYR A 30 -3.01 -0.59 -5.92
C TYR A 30 -3.90 -1.49 -5.06
N SER A 31 -4.64 -0.93 -4.09
CA SER A 31 -5.56 -1.74 -3.27
C SER A 31 -6.76 -2.23 -4.08
N GLY A 32 -7.38 -1.36 -4.88
CA GLY A 32 -8.48 -1.73 -5.77
C GLY A 32 -8.05 -2.76 -6.82
N ALA A 33 -6.91 -2.53 -7.47
CA ALA A 33 -6.34 -3.45 -8.44
C ALA A 33 -6.06 -4.83 -7.83
N TYR A 34 -5.51 -4.88 -6.61
CA TYR A 34 -5.24 -6.13 -5.89
C TYR A 34 -6.52 -6.96 -5.69
N HIS A 35 -7.61 -6.31 -5.29
CA HIS A 35 -8.88 -7.01 -5.05
C HIS A 35 -9.49 -7.55 -6.33
N ALA A 36 -9.47 -6.77 -7.41
CA ALA A 36 -9.97 -7.21 -8.71
C ALA A 36 -9.16 -8.40 -9.25
N LEU A 37 -7.83 -8.32 -9.25
CA LEU A 37 -6.95 -9.40 -9.73
C LEU A 37 -7.06 -10.65 -8.86
N LYS A 38 -7.15 -10.50 -7.54
CA LYS A 38 -7.31 -11.64 -6.62
C LYS A 38 -8.62 -12.39 -6.89
N GLU A 39 -9.70 -11.67 -7.22
CA GLU A 39 -10.98 -12.30 -7.53
C GLU A 39 -10.91 -13.08 -8.85
N ILE A 40 -10.24 -12.55 -9.88
CA ILE A 40 -9.99 -13.28 -11.13
C ILE A 40 -9.24 -14.59 -10.85
N LEU A 41 -8.11 -14.52 -10.15
CA LEU A 41 -7.26 -15.69 -9.89
C LEU A 41 -7.91 -16.74 -8.99
N ARG A 42 -8.96 -16.36 -8.23
CA ARG A 42 -9.75 -17.29 -7.44
C ARG A 42 -10.57 -18.23 -8.33
N HIS A 43 -11.04 -17.75 -9.47
CA HIS A 43 -11.86 -18.52 -10.41
C HIS A 43 -11.04 -19.09 -11.56
N VAL A 44 -10.08 -18.31 -12.08
CA VAL A 44 -9.19 -18.68 -13.18
C VAL A 44 -7.73 -18.37 -12.80
N PRO A 45 -7.00 -19.34 -12.22
CA PRO A 45 -5.65 -19.12 -11.67
C PRO A 45 -4.57 -18.72 -12.68
N ASP A 46 -4.76 -19.03 -13.95
CA ASP A 46 -3.82 -18.72 -15.04
C ASP A 46 -4.43 -17.74 -16.05
N TYR A 47 -5.26 -16.83 -15.56
CA TYR A 47 -5.92 -15.85 -16.42
C TYR A 47 -4.92 -14.78 -16.91
N LYS A 48 -4.50 -14.89 -18.16
CA LYS A 48 -3.62 -13.92 -18.84
C LYS A 48 -2.38 -13.60 -17.97
N GLU A 49 -2.07 -12.32 -17.79
CA GLU A 49 -0.97 -11.82 -16.98
C GLU A 49 -1.39 -11.50 -15.54
N ALA A 50 -2.62 -11.83 -15.14
CA ALA A 50 -3.15 -11.48 -13.82
C ALA A 50 -2.28 -11.99 -12.64
N PRO A 51 -1.63 -13.18 -12.68
CA PRO A 51 -0.72 -13.60 -11.62
C PRO A 51 0.50 -12.69 -11.45
N GLN A 52 1.10 -12.29 -12.58
CA GLN A 52 2.28 -11.42 -12.61
C GLN A 52 1.91 -10.01 -12.17
N LEU A 53 0.76 -9.52 -12.62
CA LEU A 53 0.23 -8.22 -12.26
C LEU A 53 -0.15 -8.15 -10.78
N LEU A 54 -0.73 -9.22 -10.21
CA LEU A 54 -1.04 -9.30 -8.79
C LEU A 54 0.24 -9.23 -7.94
N ALA A 55 1.29 -9.93 -8.36
CA ALA A 55 2.59 -9.88 -7.67
C ALA A 55 3.18 -8.46 -7.71
N HIS A 56 3.11 -7.77 -8.85
CA HIS A 56 3.55 -6.38 -8.98
C HIS A 56 2.76 -5.43 -8.05
N VAL A 57 1.43 -5.54 -8.07
CA VAL A 57 0.54 -4.74 -7.22
C VAL A 57 0.82 -4.99 -5.72
N GLN A 58 1.06 -6.24 -5.34
CA GLN A 58 1.36 -6.61 -3.96
C GLN A 58 2.66 -5.97 -3.46
N GLN A 59 3.69 -5.89 -4.31
CA GLN A 59 4.94 -5.21 -3.98
C GLN A 59 4.71 -3.72 -3.75
N LYS A 60 4.08 -3.01 -4.70
CA LYS A 60 3.78 -1.57 -4.60
C LYS A 60 2.94 -1.22 -3.36
N LYS A 61 1.91 -2.03 -3.07
CA LYS A 61 1.08 -1.87 -1.86
C LYS A 61 1.90 -2.03 -0.59
N SER A 62 2.84 -2.98 -0.57
CA SER A 62 3.70 -3.21 0.60
C SER A 62 4.66 -2.05 0.83
N GLU A 63 5.20 -1.45 -0.23
CA GLU A 63 6.11 -0.31 -0.16
C GLU A 63 5.42 0.92 0.43
N GLN A 64 4.22 1.25 -0.08
CA GLN A 64 3.41 2.36 0.44
C GLN A 64 3.09 2.18 1.94
N ARG A 65 2.74 0.95 2.35
CA ARG A 65 2.38 0.68 3.75
C ARG A 65 3.59 0.69 4.69
N LYS A 66 4.76 0.22 4.24
CA LYS A 66 5.97 0.13 5.06
C LYS A 66 6.43 1.50 5.55
N LEU A 67 6.42 2.52 4.69
CA LEU A 67 6.85 3.87 5.06
C LEU A 67 5.94 4.49 6.13
N LEU A 68 4.63 4.32 5.99
CA LEU A 68 3.66 4.78 6.99
C LEU A 68 3.86 4.08 8.34
N LEU A 69 4.09 2.76 8.32
CA LEU A 69 4.36 2.00 9.54
C LEU A 69 5.66 2.42 10.22
N MET A 70 6.70 2.75 9.46
CA MET A 70 7.96 3.24 10.02
C MET A 70 7.81 4.61 10.68
N GLY A 71 7.04 5.52 10.07
CA GLY A 71 6.68 6.79 10.71
C GLY A 71 5.90 6.54 12.00
N LEU A 72 4.85 5.72 11.97
CA LEU A 72 4.07 5.39 13.16
C LEU A 72 4.94 4.81 14.27
N LEU A 73 5.84 3.89 13.93
CA LEU A 73 6.74 3.25 14.89
C LEU A 73 7.71 4.26 15.51
N GLY A 74 8.26 5.18 14.71
CA GLY A 74 9.08 6.28 15.21
C GLY A 74 8.33 7.18 16.20
N ALA A 75 7.06 7.52 15.89
CA ALA A 75 6.22 8.31 16.80
C ALA A 75 6.00 7.60 18.15
N VAL A 76 5.67 6.30 18.12
CA VAL A 76 5.45 5.51 19.33
C VAL A 76 6.72 5.43 20.19
N LEU A 77 7.89 5.22 19.57
CA LEU A 77 9.16 5.14 20.28
C LEU A 77 9.52 6.47 20.96
N PHE A 78 9.34 7.60 20.28
CA PHE A 78 9.67 8.93 20.84
C PHE A 78 8.71 9.34 21.95
N THR A 79 7.41 9.06 21.80
CA THR A 79 6.43 9.28 22.88
C THR A 79 6.73 8.38 24.09
N GLY A 80 7.06 7.10 23.86
CA GLY A 80 7.47 6.19 24.92
C GLY A 80 8.79 6.59 25.59
N PHE A 81 9.71 7.23 24.87
CA PHE A 81 10.90 7.82 25.48
C PHE A 81 10.53 9.00 26.39
N GLY A 82 9.62 9.86 25.94
CA GLY A 82 9.12 11.00 26.72
C GLY A 82 8.48 10.60 28.05
N THR A 83 7.83 9.43 28.11
CA THR A 83 7.24 8.93 29.37
C THR A 83 8.31 8.45 30.33
N LEU A 84 9.40 7.86 29.84
CA LEU A 84 10.54 7.41 30.66
C LEU A 84 11.27 8.58 31.33
N ILE A 85 11.36 9.73 30.67
CA ILE A 85 11.97 10.95 31.24
C ILE A 85 10.98 11.81 32.06
N GLN A 86 9.81 11.27 32.40
CA GLN A 86 8.78 11.91 33.24
C GLN A 86 8.40 13.33 32.80
N LEU A 87 8.38 13.59 31.49
CA LEU A 87 7.88 14.86 30.99
C LEU A 87 6.41 14.98 31.35
N SER A 88 6.04 16.05 32.04
CA SER A 88 4.67 16.25 32.55
C SER A 88 3.79 17.08 31.62
N ASN A 89 4.29 17.42 30.43
CA ASN A 89 3.63 18.34 29.50
C ASN A 89 3.16 17.61 28.24
N ASP A 90 1.84 17.55 28.08
CA ASP A 90 1.15 16.92 26.95
C ASP A 90 1.55 17.51 25.58
N LEU A 91 1.86 18.81 25.52
CA LEU A 91 2.35 19.43 24.28
C LEU A 91 3.71 18.87 23.86
N ILE A 92 4.56 18.51 24.82
CA ILE A 92 5.87 17.92 24.53
C ILE A 92 5.69 16.51 23.97
N PHE A 93 4.71 15.74 24.47
CA PHE A 93 4.40 14.42 23.90
C PHE A 93 3.91 14.51 22.45
N ILE A 94 3.04 15.48 22.15
CA ILE A 94 2.58 15.71 20.77
C ILE A 94 3.78 16.07 19.87
N LEU A 95 4.66 16.96 20.35
CA LEU A 95 5.84 17.36 19.59
C LEU A 95 6.81 16.20 19.38
N LEU A 96 7.05 15.38 20.41
CA LEU A 96 7.87 14.17 20.32
C LEU A 96 7.28 13.14 19.35
N ALA A 97 5.96 12.97 19.35
CA ALA A 97 5.28 12.07 18.41
C ALA A 97 5.48 12.53 16.96
N ILE A 98 5.35 13.84 16.68
CA ILE A 98 5.57 14.40 15.34
C ILE A 98 7.03 14.22 14.91
N VAL A 99 7.99 14.56 15.79
CA VAL A 99 9.42 14.38 15.51
C VAL A 99 9.75 12.92 15.26
N GLY A 100 9.25 12.01 16.12
CA GLY A 100 9.41 10.58 15.94
C GLY A 100 8.82 10.08 14.63
N ALA A 101 7.65 10.58 14.23
CA ALA A 101 7.03 10.24 12.94
C ALA A 101 7.91 10.63 11.75
N VAL A 102 8.45 11.84 11.76
CA VAL A 102 9.33 12.34 10.69
C VAL A 102 10.63 11.54 10.64
N VAL A 103 11.28 11.31 11.80
CA VAL A 103 12.51 10.53 11.88
C VAL A 103 12.28 9.10 11.38
N GLY A 104 11.21 8.45 11.85
CA GLY A 104 10.83 7.11 11.41
C GLY A 104 10.56 7.03 9.90
N PHE A 105 9.88 8.03 9.33
CA PHE A 105 9.65 8.12 7.90
C PHE A 105 10.96 8.28 7.10
N VAL A 106 11.85 9.17 7.53
CA VAL A 106 13.15 9.40 6.87
C VAL A 106 14.03 8.15 6.93
N VAL A 107 14.15 7.53 8.10
CA VAL A 107 14.91 6.28 8.28
C VAL A 107 14.32 5.16 7.43
N GLY A 108 12.99 4.99 7.46
CA GLY A 108 12.30 4.03 6.60
C GLY A 108 12.54 4.31 5.11
N SER A 109 12.51 5.57 4.70
CA SER A 109 12.80 5.99 3.33
C SER A 109 14.24 5.64 2.92
N LEU A 110 15.23 5.82 3.79
CA LEU A 110 16.61 5.42 3.49
C LEU A 110 16.79 3.90 3.40
N LEU A 111 16.15 3.14 4.29
CA LEU A 111 16.24 1.67 4.32
C LEU A 111 15.50 1.00 3.15
N PHE A 112 14.36 1.57 2.74
CA PHE A 112 13.48 0.98 1.72
C PHE A 112 13.53 1.70 0.36
N GLY A 113 14.10 2.90 0.29
CA GLY A 113 14.10 3.78 -0.89
C GLY A 113 15.04 3.36 -2.01
N GLN A 114 15.99 2.45 -1.77
CA GLN A 114 16.93 2.01 -2.81
C GLN A 114 16.32 1.09 -3.90
N ARG A 115 15.03 0.73 -3.83
CA ARG A 115 14.39 -0.17 -4.83
C ARG A 115 13.35 0.49 -5.74
N GLY A 116 12.91 1.72 -5.46
CA GLY A 116 11.80 2.36 -6.19
C GLY A 116 12.17 3.14 -7.46
N SER A 117 13.44 3.51 -7.66
CA SER A 117 13.86 4.46 -8.70
C SER A 117 14.28 3.84 -10.05
N LYS A 118 14.28 2.51 -10.20
CA LYS A 118 14.78 1.85 -11.43
C LYS A 118 13.71 1.23 -12.35
N GLN A 119 12.41 1.44 -12.11
CA GLN A 119 11.35 0.84 -12.95
C GLN A 119 10.29 1.85 -13.43
N GLN A 120 10.75 3.00 -13.92
CA GLN A 120 9.95 3.87 -14.79
C GLN A 120 10.73 4.21 -16.06
N VAL A 121 11.16 3.20 -16.82
CA VAL A 121 11.35 3.28 -18.27
C VAL A 121 11.24 1.86 -18.80
N VAL A 122 10.13 1.54 -19.48
CA VAL A 122 9.98 0.89 -20.80
C VAL A 122 8.48 0.71 -21.00
#